data_AF-A0AAD8PIS4-F1
#
_entry.id   AF-A0AAD8PIS4-F1
#
_cell.length_a   1.000
_cell.length_b   1.000
_cell.length_c   1.000
_cell.angle_alpha   90.00
_cell.angle_beta   90.00
_cell.angle_gamma   90.00
#
_symmetry.space_group_name_H-M   'P 1'
#
loop_
_entity.id
_entity.type
_entity.pdbx_description
1 polymer ?
#
loop_
_entity_poly.entity_id
_entity_poly.type
_entity_poly.pdbx_seq_one_letter_code
_entity_poly.pdbx_strand_id
1 'polypeptide(L)'
;MSISPNTPVTERMIIPVRGTKEDWKEPLKAYLLALKQQNGYLRSRWGPWSENEQNLDLLSGWKSKEARDQFFASDVFAKRMEEFKKVTTGPIKSHFIKFVPYAPRAAINSPITECITISSPSMTEDEMRACLDNARTMDGLHDLASGFAVGDDVGDSKVFVVALGWESLEQSRAADKSAYIPATGKSVECHHVNFHFPIKGFSPTNTH
;
A
#
# COMPACT_ATOMS: atom_id res chain seq x y z
N MET A 1 -10.72 16.50 -9.48
CA MET A 1 -11.54 15.74 -10.42
C MET A 1 -12.27 14.66 -9.64
N SER A 2 -13.61 14.64 -9.68
CA SER A 2 -14.40 13.58 -9.04
C SER A 2 -14.11 12.24 -9.73
N ILE A 3 -13.88 11.21 -8.93
CA ILE A 3 -13.61 9.86 -9.44
C ILE A 3 -14.93 9.34 -10.04
N SER A 4 -14.89 8.79 -11.26
CA SER A 4 -16.02 8.00 -11.74
C SER A 4 -16.22 6.80 -10.79
N PRO A 5 -17.43 6.57 -10.25
CA PRO A 5 -17.72 5.57 -9.22
C PRO A 5 -17.51 4.11 -9.67
N ASN A 6 -17.00 3.90 -10.89
CA ASN A 6 -16.69 2.58 -11.45
C ASN A 6 -15.20 2.43 -11.81
N THR A 7 -14.33 3.32 -11.34
CA THR A 7 -12.89 3.22 -11.65
C THR A 7 -12.19 2.29 -10.66
N PRO A 8 -11.44 1.29 -11.11
CA PRO A 8 -10.61 0.48 -10.23
C PRO A 8 -9.57 1.31 -9.47
N VAL A 9 -9.39 1.01 -8.19
CA VAL A 9 -8.46 1.74 -7.30
C VAL A 9 -7.66 0.76 -6.44
N THR A 10 -6.48 1.19 -6.00
CA THR A 10 -5.71 0.48 -4.98
C THR A 10 -5.85 1.22 -3.66
N GLU A 11 -6.40 0.58 -2.63
CA GLU A 11 -6.33 1.07 -1.26
C GLU A 11 -5.02 0.60 -0.64
N ARG A 12 -4.22 1.53 -0.11
CA ARG A 12 -3.07 1.24 0.73
C ARG A 12 -3.39 1.58 2.17
N MET A 13 -3.33 0.58 3.04
CA MET A 13 -3.51 0.74 4.48
C MET A 13 -2.19 0.57 5.23
N ILE A 14 -1.87 1.53 6.08
CA ILE A 14 -0.78 1.42 7.06
C ILE A 14 -1.41 1.14 8.42
N ILE A 15 -1.14 -0.05 8.94
CA ILE A 15 -1.81 -0.61 10.12
C ILE A 15 -0.78 -0.75 11.25
N PRO A 16 -0.83 0.12 12.27
CA PRO A 16 0.03 -0.03 13.43
C PRO A 16 -0.47 -1.17 14.32
N VAL A 17 0.41 -2.12 14.64
CA VAL A 17 0.12 -3.31 15.44
C VAL A 17 0.93 -3.34 16.73
N ARG A 18 0.59 -4.27 17.62
CA ARG A 18 1.37 -4.64 18.82
C ARG A 18 1.72 -6.12 18.78
N GLY A 19 2.76 -6.48 19.51
CA GLY A 19 3.15 -7.85 19.75
C GLY A 19 4.03 -8.43 18.66
N THR A 20 4.16 -9.74 18.68
CA THR A 20 4.91 -10.54 17.73
C THR A 20 4.09 -10.82 16.47
N LYS A 21 4.74 -11.38 15.44
CA LYS A 21 4.06 -11.83 14.21
C LYS A 21 2.94 -12.81 14.51
N GLU A 22 3.12 -13.64 15.53
CA GLU A 22 2.21 -14.68 15.97
C GLU A 22 0.93 -14.08 16.56
N ASP A 23 1.02 -12.90 17.19
CA ASP A 23 -0.11 -12.21 17.80
C ASP A 23 -1.06 -11.63 16.74
N TRP A 24 -0.52 -10.99 15.69
CA TRP A 24 -1.34 -10.26 14.72
C TRP A 24 -1.65 -11.03 13.42
N LYS A 25 -0.93 -12.11 13.08
CA LYS A 25 -1.14 -12.86 11.83
C LYS A 25 -2.53 -13.48 11.70
N GLU A 26 -3.05 -14.15 12.74
CA GLU A 26 -4.37 -14.78 12.66
C GLU A 26 -5.53 -13.75 12.62
N PRO A 27 -5.52 -12.67 13.41
CA PRO A 27 -6.47 -11.57 13.24
C PRO A 27 -6.41 -10.94 11.84
N LEU A 28 -5.20 -10.66 11.32
CA LEU A 28 -5.03 -10.15 9.96
C LEU A 28 -5.59 -11.14 8.93
N LYS A 29 -5.30 -12.44 9.06
CA LYS A 29 -5.82 -13.49 8.17
C LYS A 29 -7.35 -13.50 8.14
N ALA A 30 -8.00 -13.42 9.30
CA ALA A 30 -9.46 -13.39 9.38
C ALA A 30 -10.03 -12.16 8.66
N TYR A 31 -9.38 -10.99 8.81
CA TYR A 31 -9.72 -9.78 8.07
C TYR A 31 -9.53 -9.96 6.55
N LEU A 32 -8.38 -10.51 6.11
CA LEU A 32 -8.08 -10.74 4.70
C LEU A 32 -9.03 -11.74 4.04
N LEU A 33 -9.44 -12.79 4.77
CA LEU A 33 -10.44 -13.75 4.29
C LEU A 33 -11.81 -13.09 4.09
N ALA A 34 -12.23 -12.23 5.01
CA ALA A 34 -13.46 -11.47 4.86
C ALA A 34 -13.38 -10.50 3.68
N LEU A 35 -12.26 -9.78 3.53
CA LEU A 35 -12.00 -8.89 2.40
C LEU A 35 -12.10 -9.64 1.05
N LYS A 36 -11.53 -10.86 0.97
CA LYS A 36 -11.55 -11.70 -0.25
C LYS A 36 -12.95 -12.10 -0.71
N GLN A 37 -13.91 -12.15 0.21
CA GLN A 37 -15.29 -12.55 -0.08
C GLN A 37 -16.17 -11.39 -0.59
N GLN A 38 -15.65 -10.16 -0.59
CA GLN A 38 -16.45 -8.99 -0.91
C GLN A 38 -16.63 -8.82 -2.42
N ASN A 39 -17.85 -8.42 -2.81
CA ASN A 39 -18.08 -8.03 -4.20
C ASN A 39 -17.21 -6.82 -4.54
N GLY A 40 -16.50 -6.89 -5.66
CA GLY A 40 -15.60 -5.83 -6.09
C GLY A 40 -14.18 -5.92 -5.53
N TYR A 41 -13.88 -6.85 -4.63
CA TYR A 41 -12.50 -7.18 -4.30
C TYR A 41 -11.77 -7.75 -5.54
N LEU A 42 -10.53 -7.31 -5.76
CA LEU A 42 -9.68 -7.78 -6.86
C LEU A 42 -8.51 -8.64 -6.35
N ARG A 43 -7.77 -8.13 -5.37
CA ARG A 43 -6.55 -8.77 -4.84
C ARG A 43 -6.05 -8.05 -3.58
N SER A 44 -5.23 -8.71 -2.79
CA SER A 44 -4.46 -8.09 -1.71
C SER A 44 -3.01 -8.54 -1.69
N ARG A 45 -2.15 -7.67 -1.15
CA ARG A 45 -0.74 -7.92 -0.83
C ARG A 45 -0.43 -7.25 0.49
N TRP A 46 0.37 -7.88 1.34
CA TRP A 46 0.72 -7.31 2.62
C TRP A 46 2.11 -7.75 3.08
N GLY A 47 2.63 -7.03 4.06
CA GLY A 47 3.80 -7.43 4.80
C GLY A 47 4.08 -6.45 5.94
N PRO A 48 4.84 -6.86 6.96
CA PRO A 48 5.41 -5.93 7.91
C PRO A 48 6.44 -5.04 7.22
N TRP A 49 6.64 -3.82 7.74
CA TRP A 49 7.78 -3.00 7.33
C TRP A 49 9.07 -3.64 7.81
N SER A 50 10.09 -3.63 6.96
CA SER A 50 11.41 -4.18 7.28
C SER A 50 12.12 -3.34 8.34
N GLU A 51 11.85 -2.03 8.36
CA GLU A 51 12.39 -1.07 9.34
C GLU A 51 11.66 -1.13 10.68
N ASN A 52 10.39 -1.53 10.69
CA ASN A 52 9.56 -1.58 11.88
C ASN A 52 8.41 -2.57 11.73
N GLU A 53 8.61 -3.79 12.23
CA GLU A 53 7.61 -4.86 12.11
C GLU A 53 6.30 -4.61 12.88
N GLN A 54 6.22 -3.53 13.66
CA GLN A 54 4.98 -3.07 14.30
C GLN A 54 4.10 -2.21 13.37
N ASN A 55 4.49 -2.05 12.11
CA ASN A 55 3.65 -1.47 11.06
C ASN A 55 3.47 -2.49 9.93
N LEU A 56 2.22 -2.69 9.52
CA LEU A 56 1.89 -3.49 8.36
C LEU A 56 1.48 -2.57 7.21
N ASP A 57 1.94 -2.89 6.01
CA ASP A 57 1.44 -2.31 4.78
C ASP A 57 0.52 -3.32 4.11
N LEU A 58 -0.71 -2.92 3.78
CA LEU A 58 -1.70 -3.73 3.09
C LEU A 58 -2.19 -2.98 1.85
N LEU A 59 -1.91 -3.54 0.68
CA LEU A 59 -2.46 -3.11 -0.60
C LEU A 59 -3.68 -3.96 -0.93
N SER A 60 -4.83 -3.34 -1.16
CA SER A 60 -6.07 -3.97 -1.59
C SER A 60 -6.56 -3.35 -2.89
N GLY A 61 -6.75 -4.16 -3.93
CA GLY A 61 -7.35 -3.72 -5.18
C GLY A 61 -8.87 -3.84 -5.13
N TRP A 62 -9.56 -2.79 -5.56
CA TRP A 62 -11.02 -2.74 -5.62
C TRP A 62 -11.48 -2.37 -7.04
N LYS A 63 -12.62 -2.91 -7.48
CA LYS A 63 -13.30 -2.52 -8.72
C LYS A 63 -13.74 -1.06 -8.69
N SER A 64 -14.09 -0.55 -7.52
CA SER A 64 -14.42 0.84 -7.26
C SER A 64 -14.29 1.19 -5.78
N LYS A 65 -14.31 2.49 -5.45
CA LYS A 65 -14.31 2.95 -4.05
C LYS A 65 -15.61 2.55 -3.34
N GLU A 66 -16.71 2.55 -4.07
CA GLU A 66 -18.05 2.23 -3.61
C GLU A 66 -18.15 0.77 -3.15
N ALA A 67 -17.51 -0.15 -3.87
CA ALA A 67 -17.41 -1.56 -3.45
C ALA A 67 -16.67 -1.70 -2.11
N ARG A 68 -15.59 -0.93 -1.92
CA ARG A 68 -14.88 -0.87 -0.64
C ARG A 68 -15.78 -0.28 0.45
N ASP A 69 -16.45 0.83 0.18
CA ASP A 69 -17.27 1.53 1.19
C ASP A 69 -18.46 0.66 1.64
N GLN A 70 -19.06 -0.12 0.72
CA GLN A 70 -20.08 -1.12 1.06
C GLN A 70 -19.54 -2.19 2.02
N PHE A 71 -18.32 -2.68 1.82
CA PHE A 71 -17.70 -3.61 2.76
C PHE A 71 -17.48 -2.94 4.12
N PHE A 72 -16.94 -1.72 4.16
CA PHE A 72 -16.65 -1.02 5.41
C PHE A 72 -17.92 -0.64 6.20
N ALA A 73 -19.06 -0.50 5.52
CA ALA A 73 -20.37 -0.30 6.14
C ALA A 73 -21.03 -1.62 6.61
N SER A 74 -20.46 -2.79 6.32
CA SER A 74 -21.06 -4.09 6.62
C SER A 74 -20.78 -4.58 8.04
N ASP A 75 -21.69 -5.40 8.57
CA ASP A 75 -21.50 -6.12 9.84
C ASP A 75 -20.29 -7.06 9.80
N VAL A 76 -19.97 -7.61 8.62
CA VAL A 76 -18.81 -8.48 8.42
C VAL A 76 -17.52 -7.71 8.70
N PHE A 77 -17.39 -6.49 8.17
CA PHE A 77 -16.25 -5.64 8.47
C PHE A 77 -16.22 -5.27 9.96
N ALA A 78 -17.35 -4.81 10.51
CA ALA A 78 -17.42 -4.40 11.91
C ALA A 78 -16.94 -5.53 12.85
N LYS A 79 -17.44 -6.75 12.66
CA LYS A 79 -17.05 -7.93 13.44
C LYS A 79 -15.57 -8.27 13.30
N ARG A 80 -15.03 -8.28 12.08
CA ARG A 80 -13.60 -8.60 11.86
C ARG A 80 -12.68 -7.51 12.39
N MET A 81 -13.10 -6.26 12.27
CA MET A 81 -12.34 -5.14 12.79
C MET A 81 -12.33 -5.11 14.32
N GLU A 82 -13.39 -5.58 14.99
CA GLU A 82 -13.39 -5.75 16.46
C GLU A 82 -12.29 -6.74 16.91
N GLU A 83 -12.17 -7.89 16.24
CA GLU A 83 -11.11 -8.86 16.50
C GLU A 83 -9.73 -8.26 16.20
N PHE A 84 -9.59 -7.62 15.05
CA PHE A 84 -8.30 -7.07 14.61
C PHE A 84 -7.84 -5.89 15.48
N LYS A 85 -8.76 -5.06 15.98
CA LYS A 85 -8.45 -3.92 16.86
C LYS A 85 -7.74 -4.33 18.16
N LYS A 86 -7.91 -5.57 18.62
CA LYS A 86 -7.22 -6.10 19.81
C LYS A 86 -5.69 -6.09 19.63
N VAL A 87 -5.22 -6.19 18.39
CA VAL A 87 -3.80 -6.21 18.04
C VAL A 87 -3.34 -4.94 17.33
N THR A 88 -4.21 -3.94 17.10
CA THR A 88 -3.80 -2.63 16.58
C THR A 88 -3.45 -1.65 17.70
N THR A 89 -2.52 -0.74 17.47
CA THR A 89 -2.03 0.23 18.47
C THR A 89 -2.47 1.67 18.21
N GLY A 90 -3.10 1.95 17.07
CA GLY A 90 -3.50 3.30 16.69
C GLY A 90 -4.42 3.33 15.47
N PRO A 91 -4.70 4.54 14.94
CA PRO A 91 -5.53 4.70 13.75
C PRO A 91 -4.84 4.06 12.53
N ILE A 92 -5.64 3.36 11.72
CA ILE A 92 -5.21 2.86 10.42
C ILE A 92 -5.25 4.02 9.43
N LYS A 93 -4.11 4.31 8.79
CA LYS A 93 -4.07 5.28 7.68
C LYS A 93 -4.47 4.57 6.40
N SER A 94 -5.36 5.16 5.60
CA SER A 94 -5.77 4.61 4.32
C SER A 94 -5.61 5.65 3.20
N HIS A 95 -5.06 5.22 2.07
CA HIS A 95 -4.90 6.03 0.87
C HIS A 95 -5.43 5.26 -0.34
N PHE A 96 -6.41 5.81 -1.06
CA PHE A 96 -6.81 5.25 -2.36
C PHE A 96 -5.94 5.85 -3.44
N ILE A 97 -5.23 5.03 -4.19
CA ILE A 97 -4.25 5.47 -5.18
C ILE A 97 -4.62 4.90 -6.54
N LYS A 98 -4.53 5.76 -7.56
CA LYS A 98 -4.52 5.34 -8.97
C LYS A 98 -3.08 5.28 -9.45
N PHE A 99 -2.44 4.14 -9.19
CA PHE A 99 -1.08 3.91 -9.65
C PHE A 99 -0.99 4.00 -11.17
N VAL A 100 0.14 4.54 -11.65
CA VAL A 100 0.58 4.46 -13.04
C VAL A 100 1.97 3.83 -13.06
N PRO A 101 2.17 2.68 -13.72
CA PRO A 101 1.15 1.84 -14.35
C PRO A 101 0.09 1.32 -13.35
N TYR A 102 -1.14 1.09 -13.83
CA TYR A 102 -2.23 0.60 -12.98
C TYR A 102 -1.86 -0.73 -12.35
N ALA A 103 -2.21 -0.87 -11.06
CA ALA A 103 -1.97 -2.07 -10.28
C ALA A 103 -0.47 -2.46 -10.31
N PRO A 104 0.36 -1.98 -9.36
CA PRO A 104 1.82 -1.93 -9.45
C PRO A 104 2.50 -3.32 -9.40
N ARG A 105 2.18 -4.17 -10.38
CA ARG A 105 2.38 -5.63 -10.35
C ARG A 105 3.85 -5.99 -10.30
N ALA A 106 4.66 -5.43 -11.19
CA ALA A 106 6.09 -5.71 -11.21
C ALA A 106 6.77 -5.22 -9.93
N ALA A 107 6.44 -4.00 -9.47
CA ALA A 107 6.96 -3.47 -8.23
C ALA A 107 6.63 -4.36 -7.00
N ILE A 108 5.37 -4.76 -6.83
CA ILE A 108 4.92 -5.55 -5.66
C ILE A 108 5.21 -7.05 -5.76
N ASN A 109 5.56 -7.55 -6.96
CA ASN A 109 6.01 -8.92 -7.16
C ASN A 109 7.55 -9.04 -7.05
N SER A 110 8.25 -7.94 -6.75
CA SER A 110 9.68 -7.98 -6.49
C SER A 110 9.97 -8.59 -5.11
N PRO A 111 11.19 -9.13 -4.87
CA PRO A 111 11.59 -9.67 -3.58
C PRO A 111 11.36 -8.71 -2.41
N ILE A 112 11.61 -7.42 -2.64
CA ILE A 112 11.28 -6.34 -1.71
C ILE A 112 10.68 -5.16 -2.49
N THR A 113 9.75 -4.45 -1.87
CA THR A 113 9.20 -3.20 -2.40
C THR A 113 9.50 -2.06 -1.45
N GLU A 114 10.15 -1.01 -1.95
CA GLU A 114 10.26 0.27 -1.27
C GLU A 114 8.98 1.06 -1.50
N CYS A 115 8.31 1.45 -0.41
CA CYS A 115 7.15 2.32 -0.43
C CYS A 115 7.56 3.72 0.03
N ILE A 116 7.18 4.74 -0.73
CA ILE A 116 7.43 6.14 -0.39
C ILE A 116 6.10 6.89 -0.32
N THR A 117 5.91 7.65 0.76
CA THR A 117 4.73 8.50 0.97
C THR A 117 5.20 9.95 1.11
N ILE A 118 4.78 10.82 0.20
CA ILE A 118 5.11 12.25 0.22
C ILE A 118 3.85 13.04 0.53
N SER A 119 3.87 13.75 1.67
CA SER A 119 2.71 14.50 2.15
C SER A 119 2.76 15.95 1.73
N SER A 120 1.64 16.48 1.23
CA SER A 120 1.49 17.85 0.73
C SER A 120 2.57 18.28 -0.29
N PRO A 121 2.88 17.47 -1.32
CA PRO A 121 3.84 17.87 -2.34
C PRO A 121 3.35 19.13 -3.07
N SER A 122 4.29 20.01 -3.39
CA SER A 122 4.04 21.24 -4.17
C SER A 122 4.06 20.99 -5.67
N MET A 123 4.74 19.93 -6.10
CA MET A 123 4.91 19.56 -7.51
C MET A 123 3.66 18.91 -8.09
N THR A 124 3.50 19.03 -9.41
CA THR A 124 2.48 18.33 -10.19
C THR A 124 2.78 16.83 -10.27
N GLU A 125 1.80 16.03 -10.68
CA GLU A 125 1.98 14.57 -10.75
C GLU A 125 3.04 14.15 -11.78
N ASP A 126 3.09 14.86 -12.91
CA ASP A 126 4.05 14.59 -13.98
C ASP A 126 5.47 14.98 -13.57
N GLU A 127 5.65 16.10 -12.87
CA GLU A 127 6.96 16.49 -12.31
C GLU A 127 7.44 15.47 -11.26
N MET A 128 6.54 15.00 -10.39
CA MET A 128 6.86 13.95 -9.40
C MET A 128 7.31 12.66 -10.09
N ARG A 129 6.61 12.24 -11.15
CA ARG A 129 6.97 11.05 -11.94
C ARG A 129 8.30 11.22 -12.66
N ALA A 130 8.55 12.40 -13.25
CA ALA A 130 9.81 12.68 -13.93
C ALA A 130 11.01 12.56 -12.99
N CYS A 131 10.89 13.01 -11.73
CA CYS A 131 11.93 12.77 -10.73
C CYS A 131 12.11 11.28 -10.42
N LEU A 132 11.01 10.55 -10.25
CA LEU A 132 11.05 9.12 -9.94
C LEU A 132 11.63 8.26 -11.06
N ASP A 133 11.51 8.67 -12.32
CA ASP A 133 12.08 7.92 -13.44
C ASP A 133 13.61 7.81 -13.36
N ASN A 134 14.28 8.71 -12.61
CA ASN A 134 15.71 8.56 -12.30
C ASN A 134 16.01 7.27 -11.52
N ALA A 135 15.06 6.72 -10.76
CA ALA A 135 15.22 5.45 -10.06
C ALA A 135 15.51 4.30 -11.04
N ARG A 136 15.05 4.40 -12.30
CA ARG A 136 15.29 3.38 -13.35
C ARG A 136 16.77 3.24 -13.74
N THR A 137 17.60 4.19 -13.31
CA THR A 137 19.06 4.11 -13.49
C THR A 137 19.77 3.39 -12.35
N MET A 138 19.05 3.05 -11.27
CA MET A 138 19.60 2.39 -10.09
C MET A 138 19.71 0.88 -10.31
N ASP A 139 20.84 0.32 -9.90
CA ASP A 139 21.07 -1.13 -9.98
C ASP A 139 20.09 -1.91 -9.10
N GLY A 140 19.58 -3.02 -9.62
CA GLY A 140 18.60 -3.87 -8.93
C GLY A 140 17.16 -3.35 -8.88
N LEU A 141 16.83 -2.20 -9.49
CA LEU A 141 15.43 -1.80 -9.63
C LEU A 141 14.75 -2.65 -10.72
N HIS A 142 13.64 -3.31 -10.39
CA HIS A 142 12.83 -4.03 -11.36
C HIS A 142 11.81 -3.14 -12.07
N ASP A 143 10.99 -2.43 -11.29
CA ASP A 143 9.98 -1.51 -11.82
C ASP A 143 9.48 -0.56 -10.73
N LEU A 144 8.73 0.46 -11.13
CA LEU A 144 8.10 1.42 -10.24
C LEU A 144 6.68 1.74 -10.68
N ALA A 145 5.88 2.20 -9.72
CA ALA A 145 4.57 2.77 -9.98
C ALA A 145 4.25 3.85 -8.95
N SER A 146 3.55 4.89 -9.38
CA SER A 146 3.22 6.00 -8.50
C SER A 146 1.89 6.66 -8.85
N GLY A 147 1.34 7.39 -7.89
CA GLY A 147 0.18 8.23 -8.12
C GLY A 147 -0.23 9.04 -6.91
N PHE A 148 -1.02 10.08 -7.16
CA PHE A 148 -1.71 10.78 -6.10
C PHE A 148 -2.79 9.91 -5.45
N ALA A 149 -2.92 10.05 -4.13
CA ALA A 149 -4.09 9.59 -3.41
C ALA A 149 -5.33 10.39 -3.87
N VAL A 150 -6.47 9.70 -3.95
CA VAL A 150 -7.74 10.21 -4.43
C VAL A 150 -8.84 9.98 -3.38
N GLY A 151 -9.84 10.86 -3.33
CA GLY A 151 -11.00 10.74 -2.42
C GLY A 151 -11.01 11.77 -1.28
N ASP A 152 -12.15 11.85 -0.61
CA ASP A 152 -12.50 12.93 0.34
C ASP A 152 -11.81 12.79 1.71
N ASP A 153 -11.30 11.61 2.05
CA ASP A 153 -10.62 11.31 3.33
C ASP A 153 -9.16 11.80 3.39
N VAL A 154 -8.65 12.41 2.31
CA VAL A 154 -7.27 12.90 2.21
C VAL A 154 -7.07 14.24 2.95
N GLY A 155 -8.16 14.86 3.43
CA GLY A 155 -8.13 16.23 3.95
C GLY A 155 -7.60 17.23 2.91
N ASP A 156 -7.25 18.44 3.33
CA ASP A 156 -6.65 19.46 2.43
C ASP A 156 -5.23 19.12 1.96
N SER A 157 -4.63 18.02 2.45
CA SER A 157 -3.24 17.66 2.16
C SER A 157 -3.14 16.56 1.11
N LYS A 158 -2.80 16.93 -0.13
CA LYS A 158 -2.44 15.96 -1.20
C LYS A 158 -1.40 14.94 -0.68
N VAL A 159 -1.56 13.67 -1.03
CA VAL A 159 -0.57 12.62 -0.71
C VAL A 159 -0.14 11.94 -2.00
N PHE A 160 1.15 11.83 -2.24
CA PHE A 160 1.70 11.10 -3.39
C PHE A 160 2.38 9.82 -2.90
N VAL A 161 2.06 8.70 -3.53
CA VAL A 161 2.55 7.37 -3.12
C VAL A 161 3.33 6.74 -4.25
N VAL A 162 4.43 6.08 -3.88
CA VAL A 162 5.34 5.38 -4.79
C VAL A 162 5.55 3.96 -4.28
N ALA A 163 5.59 3.00 -5.20
CA ALA A 163 6.06 1.65 -4.97
C ALA A 163 7.20 1.36 -5.96
N LEU A 164 8.39 1.06 -5.45
CA LEU A 164 9.56 0.66 -6.24
C LEU A 164 9.90 -0.79 -5.90
N GLY A 165 9.91 -1.67 -6.88
CA GLY A 165 10.31 -3.07 -6.71
C GLY A 165 11.81 -3.23 -6.89
N TRP A 166 12.47 -3.84 -5.91
CA TRP A 166 13.90 -4.07 -5.90
C TRP A 166 14.22 -5.56 -5.82
N GLU A 167 15.34 -5.94 -6.42
CA GLU A 167 15.90 -7.29 -6.35
C GLU A 167 16.30 -7.66 -4.91
N SER A 168 16.81 -6.71 -4.12
CA SER A 168 17.19 -6.92 -2.72
C SER A 168 17.00 -5.67 -1.86
N LEU A 169 16.94 -5.87 -0.53
CA LEU A 169 16.86 -4.77 0.44
C LEU A 169 18.18 -3.98 0.46
N GLU A 170 19.29 -4.67 0.22
CA GLU A 170 20.64 -4.12 0.17
C GLU A 170 20.79 -3.14 -0.99
N GLN A 171 20.36 -3.51 -2.20
CA GLN A 171 20.40 -2.62 -3.37
C GLN A 171 19.53 -1.37 -3.17
N SER A 172 18.31 -1.53 -2.64
CA SER A 172 17.43 -0.38 -2.36
C SER A 172 18.02 0.58 -1.31
N ARG A 173 18.73 0.05 -0.30
CA ARG A 173 19.42 0.86 0.72
C ARG A 173 20.68 1.53 0.19
N ALA A 174 21.36 0.92 -0.77
CA ALA A 174 22.56 1.47 -1.39
C ALA A 174 22.24 2.54 -2.46
N ALA A 175 21.01 2.54 -3.00
CA ALA A 175 20.57 3.50 -3.99
C ALA A 175 20.59 4.94 -3.45
N ASP A 176 21.03 5.89 -4.29
CA ASP A 176 20.98 7.31 -3.95
C ASP A 176 19.54 7.81 -4.06
N LYS A 177 18.85 7.82 -2.91
CA LYS A 177 17.47 8.28 -2.81
C LYS A 177 17.30 9.75 -3.20
N SER A 178 18.33 10.57 -3.05
CA SER A 178 18.26 11.99 -3.42
C SER A 178 18.17 12.20 -4.94
N ALA A 179 18.58 11.21 -5.73
CA ALA A 179 18.49 11.25 -7.18
C ALA A 179 17.06 11.06 -7.71
N TYR A 180 16.17 10.39 -6.95
CA TYR A 180 14.82 10.06 -7.42
C TYR A 180 13.68 10.46 -6.49
N ILE A 181 13.92 10.74 -5.21
CA ILE A 181 12.91 11.29 -4.31
C ILE A 181 12.88 12.81 -4.47
N PRO A 182 11.78 13.40 -4.98
CA PRO A 182 11.70 14.84 -5.16
C PRO A 182 11.75 15.55 -3.79
N ALA A 183 12.55 16.61 -3.71
CA ALA A 183 12.69 17.46 -2.52
C ALA A 183 11.46 18.38 -2.34
N THR A 184 10.29 17.77 -2.11
CA THR A 184 9.01 18.45 -1.94
C THR A 184 8.20 17.80 -0.82
N GLY A 185 7.11 18.46 -0.43
CA GLY A 185 6.22 17.99 0.62
C GLY A 185 6.64 18.46 2.01
N LYS A 186 5.71 18.32 2.95
CA LYS A 186 5.93 18.57 4.38
C LYS A 186 6.68 17.43 5.06
N SER A 187 6.50 16.21 4.56
CA SER A 187 7.17 15.01 5.07
C SER A 187 7.28 13.95 3.99
N VAL A 188 8.34 13.15 4.11
CA VAL A 188 8.60 11.96 3.30
C VAL A 188 8.75 10.78 4.25
N GLU A 189 7.92 9.76 4.07
CA GLU A 189 8.03 8.46 4.72
C GLU A 189 8.57 7.45 3.68
N CYS A 190 9.52 6.61 4.09
CA CYS A 190 10.13 5.61 3.23
C CYS A 190 10.40 4.34 4.05
N HIS A 191 9.94 3.19 3.55
CA HIS A 191 10.14 1.88 4.17
C HIS A 191 10.05 0.75 3.15
N HIS A 192 10.45 -0.45 3.54
CA HIS A 192 10.48 -1.61 2.67
C HIS A 192 9.52 -2.70 3.14
N VAL A 193 8.83 -3.33 2.21
CA VAL A 193 7.85 -4.39 2.50
C VAL A 193 8.12 -5.58 1.60
N ASN A 194 8.18 -6.77 2.18
CA ASN A 194 8.09 -8.01 1.41
C ASN A 194 6.60 -8.35 1.26
N PHE A 195 6.02 -8.04 0.10
CA PHE A 195 4.60 -8.30 -0.19
C PHE A 195 4.26 -9.78 -0.44
N HIS A 196 5.26 -10.68 -0.41
CA HIS A 196 5.09 -12.13 -0.39
C HIS A 196 5.05 -12.70 1.03
N PHE A 197 4.89 -11.86 2.05
CA PHE A 197 4.91 -12.31 3.44
C PHE A 197 3.83 -13.37 3.72
N PRO A 198 4.24 -14.60 4.11
CA PRO A 198 3.31 -15.73 4.15
C PRO A 198 2.39 -15.67 5.38
N ILE A 199 1.14 -16.05 5.17
CA ILE A 199 0.18 -16.37 6.22
C ILE A 199 -0.34 -17.79 5.96
N LYS A 200 -0.12 -18.69 6.92
CA LYS A 200 -0.50 -20.10 6.77
C LYS A 200 -2.00 -20.23 6.53
N GLY A 201 -2.38 -20.96 5.47
CA GLY A 201 -3.77 -21.17 5.09
C GLY A 201 -4.43 -19.98 4.38
N PHE A 202 -3.65 -19.00 3.91
CA PHE A 202 -4.14 -17.92 3.07
C PHE A 202 -3.29 -17.80 1.80
N SER A 203 -3.95 -17.76 0.63
CA SER A 203 -3.29 -17.46 -0.65
C SER A 203 -3.63 -16.04 -1.13
N PRO A 204 -2.60 -15.21 -1.45
CA PRO A 204 -2.78 -13.86 -2.01
C PRO A 204 -3.42 -13.83 -3.41
N THR A 205 -3.56 -14.99 -4.07
CA THR A 205 -4.20 -15.12 -5.39
C THR A 205 -5.57 -15.79 -5.25
N ASN A 206 -6.52 -15.35 -6.08
CA ASN A 206 -7.70 -16.15 -6.34
C ASN A 206 -7.25 -17.32 -7.22
N THR A 207 -7.39 -18.55 -6.73
CA THR A 207 -7.46 -19.74 -7.58
C THR A 207 -8.83 -19.71 -8.25
N HIS A 208 -8.94 -19.03 -9.38
CA HIS A 208 -10.00 -19.25 -10.35
C HIS A 208 -9.34 -19.83 -11.59
#